data_AF-A0A1E1F8M9-F1
#
_entry.id   AF-A0A1E1F8M9-F1
#
_cell.length_a   1.000
_cell.length_b   1.000
_cell.length_c   1.000
_cell.angle_alpha   90.00
_cell.angle_beta   90.00
_cell.angle_gamma   90.00
#
_symmetry.space_group_name_H-M   'P 1'
#
loop_
_entity.id
_entity.type
_entity.pdbx_description
1 polymer ?
#
loop_
_entity_poly.entity_id
_entity_poly.type
_entity_poly.pdbx_seq_one_letter_code
_entity_poly.pdbx_strand_id
1 'polypeptide(L)'
;MNGVTLPETYNGLGARNLVYMLLQLLRFFREFQGTPTAAGVHLIFIEEPEAHLHPQMQEVFIRQLEYIANAFVAQLNADRPWPVQFVVTTHSPHMANEARFESLRYFLSVTDGPGLRRSVVKDLRQGMGGAPEEDRNFLHQYLTLSRCDLFFADKAVLIEGTAERLLLPAMIRKTDAAAQGEPQLSSQYLTVMEVGGAYAHRFFGLLAFLELRTLIITDIDSVAPGAKNKRVAVRVAEGTFTSNACIKSWYEPDVSPAQLLDKSTEEKTDGGRRLAYQIPEQDGGPCARSFEDAFILANPELFDLGEGDQATLAYEHAAEQKKSSFALEHAIVNTEWRTPRYIGEGLRWLAQGNPAPTLGPDAIAAELVAEVIDAADGAQVDG
;
A
#
# COMPACT_ATOMS: atom_id res chain seq x y z
N MET A 1 5.16 -14.21 34.39
CA MET A 1 5.99 -13.17 33.74
C MET A 1 7.23 -13.85 33.20
N ASN A 2 7.16 -14.38 31.97
CA ASN A 2 8.34 -14.98 31.34
C ASN A 2 8.79 -14.01 30.25
N GLY A 3 9.57 -13.02 30.67
CA GLY A 3 10.26 -12.14 29.74
C GLY A 3 11.31 -12.94 29.01
N VAL A 4 11.17 -13.08 27.70
CA VAL A 4 12.25 -13.52 26.83
C VAL A 4 13.35 -12.48 26.97
N THR A 5 14.39 -12.79 27.74
CA THR A 5 15.63 -12.01 27.78
C THR A 5 16.34 -12.23 26.46
N LEU A 6 16.14 -11.29 25.52
CA LEU A 6 16.97 -11.18 24.33
C LEU A 6 18.43 -10.94 24.77
N PRO A 7 19.42 -11.64 24.19
CA PRO A 7 20.83 -11.44 24.54
C PRO A 7 21.25 -9.98 24.28
N GLU A 8 22.02 -9.38 25.20
CA GLU A 8 22.61 -8.03 25.05
C GLU A 8 23.46 -7.87 23.76
N THR A 9 23.87 -8.98 23.14
CA THR A 9 24.57 -9.03 21.85
C THR A 9 23.76 -8.42 20.69
N TYR A 10 22.43 -8.41 20.76
CA TYR A 10 21.57 -7.80 19.73
C TYR A 10 21.45 -6.27 19.86
N ASN A 11 21.74 -5.70 21.05
CA ASN A 11 21.63 -4.25 21.31
C ASN A 11 22.75 -3.40 20.68
N GLY A 12 23.60 -3.98 19.82
CA GLY A 12 24.69 -3.28 19.15
C GLY A 12 24.90 -3.60 17.67
N LEU A 13 24.13 -4.54 17.09
CA LEU A 13 24.34 -4.99 15.71
C LEU A 13 24.14 -3.85 14.68
N GLY A 14 23.09 -3.05 14.84
CA GLY A 14 22.83 -1.92 13.92
C GLY A 14 23.90 -0.82 13.99
N ALA A 15 24.31 -0.42 15.19
CA ALA A 15 25.37 0.57 15.36
C ALA A 15 26.72 0.06 14.82
N ARG A 16 27.03 -1.23 15.04
CA ARG A 16 28.22 -1.88 14.47
C ARG A 16 28.16 -1.91 12.95
N ASN A 17 27.01 -2.25 12.36
CA ASN A 17 26.85 -2.28 10.91
C ASN A 17 27.03 -0.87 10.30
N LEU A 18 26.44 0.15 10.93
CA LEU A 18 26.63 1.54 10.50
C LEU A 18 28.10 1.96 10.55
N VAL A 19 28.79 1.71 11.68
CA VAL A 19 30.22 2.03 11.81
C VAL A 19 31.06 1.27 10.78
N TYR A 20 30.75 -0.01 10.54
CA TYR A 20 31.41 -0.81 9.52
C TYR A 20 31.25 -0.19 8.13
N MET A 21 30.03 0.17 7.72
CA MET A 21 29.77 0.83 6.45
C MET A 21 30.53 2.15 6.33
N LEU A 22 30.56 2.98 7.38
CA LEU A 22 31.33 4.23 7.40
C LEU A 22 32.83 4.00 7.21
N LEU A 23 33.39 2.95 7.84
CA LEU A 23 34.79 2.59 7.67
C LEU A 23 35.09 2.08 6.25
N GLN A 24 34.17 1.32 5.63
CA GLN A 24 34.32 0.93 4.23
C GLN A 24 34.26 2.14 3.29
N LEU A 25 33.33 3.08 3.51
CA LEU A 25 33.26 4.31 2.73
C LEU A 25 34.56 5.13 2.84
N LEU A 26 35.11 5.26 4.04
CA LEU A 26 36.40 5.92 4.26
C LEU A 26 37.53 5.20 3.52
N ARG A 27 37.56 3.86 3.58
CA ARG A 27 38.53 3.05 2.86
C ARG A 27 38.44 3.29 1.34
N PHE A 28 37.25 3.21 0.75
CA PHE A 28 37.07 3.45 -0.70
C PHE A 28 37.49 4.88 -1.10
N PHE A 29 37.19 5.86 -0.26
CA PHE A 29 37.66 7.22 -0.47
C PHE A 29 39.19 7.32 -0.46
N ARG A 30 39.88 6.63 0.48
CA ARG A 30 41.36 6.57 0.51
C ARG A 30 41.95 5.84 -0.69
N GLU A 31 41.33 4.75 -1.15
CA GLU A 31 41.74 4.05 -2.37
C GLU A 31 41.63 4.97 -3.60
N PHE A 32 40.55 5.75 -3.70
CA PHE A 32 40.40 6.78 -4.74
C PHE A 32 41.53 7.82 -4.70
N GLN A 33 41.87 8.34 -3.52
CA GLN A 33 42.96 9.31 -3.38
C GLN A 33 44.33 8.73 -3.78
N GLY A 34 44.55 7.44 -3.51
CA GLY A 34 45.77 6.73 -3.87
C GLY A 34 45.85 6.35 -5.35
N THR A 35 44.76 6.50 -6.11
CA THR A 35 44.72 6.10 -7.51
C THR A 35 45.46 7.14 -8.38
N PRO A 36 46.52 6.77 -9.12
CA PRO A 36 47.35 7.72 -9.88
C PRO A 36 46.61 8.44 -11.01
N THR A 37 45.56 7.80 -11.54
CA THR A 37 44.67 8.35 -12.57
C THR A 37 43.34 8.71 -11.94
N ALA A 38 42.92 9.96 -12.09
CA ALA A 38 41.62 10.40 -11.61
C ALA A 38 40.52 9.68 -12.38
N ALA A 39 39.84 8.74 -11.72
CA ALA A 39 38.66 8.10 -12.29
C ALA A 39 37.56 9.16 -12.52
N GLY A 40 36.97 9.18 -13.71
CA GLY A 40 35.88 10.12 -14.02
C GLY A 40 34.60 9.85 -13.23
N VAL A 41 34.42 8.63 -12.71
CA VAL A 41 33.32 8.17 -11.86
C VAL A 41 33.85 7.12 -10.89
N HIS A 42 33.39 7.14 -9.64
CA HIS A 42 33.60 6.09 -8.65
C HIS A 42 32.24 5.54 -8.20
N LEU A 43 31.89 4.32 -8.60
CA LEU A 43 30.64 3.68 -8.21
C LEU A 43 30.81 2.88 -6.93
N ILE A 44 29.94 3.10 -5.95
CA ILE A 44 29.88 2.30 -4.72
C ILE A 44 28.50 1.66 -4.63
N PHE A 45 28.50 0.33 -4.61
CA PHE A 45 27.29 -0.47 -4.39
C PHE A 45 27.16 -0.79 -2.90
N ILE A 46 25.97 -0.53 -2.35
CA ILE A 46 25.62 -0.84 -0.97
C ILE A 46 24.40 -1.75 -1.03
N GLU A 47 24.61 -3.02 -0.70
CA GLU A 47 23.56 -4.02 -0.74
C GLU A 47 22.85 -4.10 0.62
N GLU A 48 21.53 -3.94 0.61
CA GLU A 48 20.63 -4.11 1.76
C GLU A 48 21.19 -3.57 3.09
N PRO A 49 21.59 -2.28 3.16
CA PRO A 49 22.19 -1.72 4.36
C PRO A 49 21.23 -1.68 5.56
N GLU A 50 19.93 -1.89 5.35
CA GLU A 50 18.91 -2.02 6.39
C GLU A 50 19.11 -3.22 7.31
N ALA A 51 19.92 -4.21 6.94
CA ALA A 51 20.16 -5.40 7.75
C ALA A 51 20.62 -5.00 9.17
N HIS A 52 19.80 -5.39 10.17
CA HIS A 52 19.98 -5.07 11.59
C HIS A 52 19.95 -3.57 11.96
N LEU A 53 19.56 -2.67 11.04
CA LEU A 53 19.34 -1.25 11.33
C LEU A 53 17.89 -1.00 11.77
N HIS A 54 17.74 -0.23 12.83
CA HIS A 54 16.44 0.34 13.21
C HIS A 54 15.90 1.25 12.08
N PRO A 55 14.59 1.26 11.78
CA PRO A 55 14.02 2.05 10.69
C PRO A 55 14.50 3.50 10.58
N GLN A 56 14.52 4.22 11.69
CA GLN A 56 15.02 5.60 11.76
C GLN A 56 16.49 5.72 11.38
N MET A 57 17.32 4.71 11.69
CA MET A 57 18.72 4.70 11.26
C MET A 57 18.86 4.45 9.76
N GLN A 58 17.92 3.73 9.14
CA GLN A 58 17.91 3.50 7.70
C GLN A 58 17.64 4.80 6.93
N GLU A 59 16.65 5.57 7.37
CA GLU A 59 16.36 6.92 6.85
C GLU A 59 17.57 7.84 7.04
N VAL A 60 18.14 7.89 8.26
CA VAL A 60 19.34 8.70 8.53
C VAL A 60 20.51 8.28 7.64
N PHE A 61 20.73 6.99 7.42
CA PHE A 61 21.83 6.50 6.60
C PHE A 61 21.76 7.05 5.17
N ILE A 62 20.59 6.93 4.51
CA ILE A 62 20.39 7.45 3.15
C ILE A 62 20.65 8.96 3.10
N ARG A 63 20.10 9.74 4.04
CA ARG A 63 20.33 11.19 4.10
C ARG A 63 21.80 11.55 4.29
N GLN A 64 22.53 10.75 5.05
CA GLN A 64 23.90 11.05 5.43
C GLN A 64 24.92 10.66 4.36
N LEU A 65 24.61 9.79 3.38
CA LEU A 65 25.58 9.37 2.36
C LEU A 65 26.21 10.56 1.62
N GLU A 66 25.38 11.51 1.17
CA GLU A 66 25.87 12.74 0.52
C GLU A 66 26.68 13.61 1.48
N TYR A 67 26.24 13.74 2.74
CA TYR A 67 26.94 14.51 3.76
C TYR A 67 28.32 13.92 4.08
N ILE A 68 28.41 12.60 4.22
CA ILE A 68 29.65 11.86 4.50
C ILE A 68 30.64 12.06 3.35
N ALA A 69 30.18 11.91 2.10
CA ALA A 69 31.01 12.14 0.93
C ALA A 69 31.57 13.57 0.89
N ASN A 70 30.72 14.57 1.14
CA ASN A 70 31.12 15.98 1.22
C ASN A 70 32.09 16.24 2.38
N ALA A 71 31.89 15.61 3.54
CA ALA A 71 32.77 15.73 4.69
C ALA A 71 34.17 15.14 4.39
N PHE A 72 34.25 14.00 3.71
CA PHE A 72 35.53 13.44 3.27
C PHE A 72 36.26 14.37 2.28
N VAL A 73 35.53 14.98 1.34
CA VAL A 73 36.11 15.96 0.41
C VAL A 73 36.69 17.17 1.16
N ALA A 74 35.90 17.79 2.03
CA ALA A 74 36.29 18.99 2.75
C ALA A 74 37.42 18.75 3.76
N GLN A 75 37.33 17.67 4.53
CA GLN A 75 38.27 17.43 5.64
C GLN A 75 39.52 16.65 5.19
N LEU A 76 39.41 15.81 4.16
CA LEU A 76 40.42 14.82 3.83
C LEU A 76 40.95 14.94 2.38
N ASN A 77 40.36 15.77 1.51
CA ASN A 77 40.76 15.90 0.10
C ASN A 77 41.19 17.30 -0.35
N ALA A 78 41.37 18.27 0.56
CA ALA A 78 41.65 19.66 0.20
C ALA A 78 40.69 20.18 -0.88
N ASP A 79 39.39 19.91 -0.69
CA ASP A 79 38.28 20.29 -1.57
C ASP A 79 38.35 19.73 -3.01
N ARG A 80 39.23 18.77 -3.28
CA ARG A 80 39.19 18.05 -4.57
C ARG A 80 37.94 17.18 -4.64
N PRO A 81 37.12 17.29 -5.70
CA PRO A 81 35.88 16.51 -5.81
C PRO A 81 36.14 15.01 -5.77
N TRP A 82 35.31 14.29 -5.03
CA TRP A 82 35.19 12.84 -5.14
C TRP A 82 33.99 12.54 -6.05
N PRO A 83 34.20 12.04 -7.29
CA PRO A 83 33.12 11.79 -8.25
C PRO A 83 32.38 10.48 -7.89
N VAL A 84 31.93 10.36 -6.65
CA VAL A 84 31.24 9.18 -6.14
C VAL A 84 29.78 9.18 -6.54
N GLN A 85 29.29 8.00 -6.91
CA GLN A 85 27.86 7.74 -7.03
C GLN A 85 27.53 6.47 -6.27
N PHE A 86 26.58 6.60 -5.35
CA PHE A 86 26.06 5.48 -4.57
C PHE A 86 24.94 4.79 -5.31
N VAL A 87 24.99 3.46 -5.36
CA VAL A 87 23.90 2.60 -5.81
C VAL A 87 23.51 1.74 -4.63
N VAL A 88 22.29 1.93 -4.13
CA VAL A 88 21.79 1.22 -2.95
C VAL A 88 20.67 0.29 -3.37
N THR A 89 20.77 -0.99 -3.01
CA THR A 89 19.63 -1.93 -3.11
C THR A 89 18.95 -1.99 -1.75
N THR A 90 17.62 -2.08 -1.74
CA THR A 90 16.85 -2.10 -0.49
C THR A 90 15.50 -2.77 -0.71
N HIS A 91 15.08 -3.54 0.28
CA HIS A 91 13.72 -4.03 0.48
C HIS A 91 12.95 -3.20 1.52
N SER A 92 13.58 -2.16 2.07
CA SER A 92 12.99 -1.33 3.11
C SER A 92 12.17 -0.14 2.56
N PRO A 93 10.89 -0.02 2.94
CA PRO A 93 10.12 1.18 2.64
C PRO A 93 10.71 2.43 3.30
N HIS A 94 11.36 2.31 4.45
CA HIS A 94 11.98 3.43 5.15
C HIS A 94 13.12 4.05 4.34
N MET A 95 13.94 3.22 3.69
CA MET A 95 15.02 3.69 2.83
C MET A 95 14.51 4.32 1.54
N ALA A 96 13.51 3.68 0.91
CA ALA A 96 12.89 4.20 -0.29
C ALA A 96 12.21 5.56 -0.07
N ASN A 97 11.66 5.81 1.13
CA ASN A 97 11.03 7.07 1.51
C ASN A 97 12.01 8.25 1.60
N GLU A 98 13.22 8.02 2.11
CA GLU A 98 14.22 9.09 2.21
C GLU A 98 14.88 9.37 0.85
N ALA A 99 14.93 8.38 -0.02
CA ALA A 99 15.53 8.54 -1.34
C ALA A 99 14.70 9.50 -2.22
N ARG A 100 15.40 10.33 -2.99
CA ARG A 100 14.75 11.23 -3.95
C ARG A 100 14.02 10.41 -5.00
N PHE A 101 12.77 10.76 -5.30
CA PHE A 101 11.94 10.05 -6.28
C PHE A 101 12.65 9.82 -7.63
N GLU A 102 13.46 10.79 -8.08
CA GLU A 102 14.19 10.69 -9.35
C GLU A 102 15.29 9.61 -9.36
N SER A 103 15.80 9.26 -8.18
CA SER A 103 16.86 8.26 -8.00
C SER A 103 16.33 6.83 -7.93
N LEU A 104 15.02 6.64 -7.72
CA LEU A 104 14.44 5.32 -7.53
C LEU A 104 14.37 4.52 -8.83
N ARG A 105 14.76 3.25 -8.74
CA ARG A 105 14.61 2.23 -9.79
C ARG A 105 13.87 1.05 -9.20
N TYR A 106 12.72 0.73 -9.77
CA TYR A 106 11.89 -0.36 -9.31
C TYR A 106 12.19 -1.63 -10.10
N PHE A 107 12.52 -2.71 -9.41
CA PHE A 107 12.83 -4.00 -10.02
C PHE A 107 11.61 -4.91 -9.90
N LEU A 108 10.86 -5.05 -10.99
CA LEU A 108 9.69 -5.93 -11.05
C LEU A 108 10.10 -7.33 -11.50
N SER A 109 9.84 -8.34 -10.69
CA SER A 109 10.01 -9.74 -11.08
C SER A 109 8.82 -10.21 -11.90
N VAL A 110 9.05 -10.60 -13.16
CA VAL A 110 8.05 -11.14 -14.08
C VAL A 110 8.38 -12.58 -14.44
N THR A 111 7.36 -13.39 -14.66
CA THR A 111 7.53 -14.78 -15.13
C THR A 111 8.04 -14.78 -16.58
N ASP A 112 9.08 -15.55 -16.85
CA ASP A 112 9.75 -15.63 -18.16
C ASP A 112 9.81 -17.09 -18.66
N GLY A 113 8.69 -17.81 -18.51
CA GLY A 113 8.56 -19.24 -18.79
C GLY A 113 8.47 -20.12 -17.52
N PRO A 114 8.32 -21.44 -17.66
CA PRO A 114 8.15 -22.33 -16.52
C PRO A 114 9.36 -22.30 -15.58
N GLY A 115 9.15 -21.79 -14.36
CA GLY A 115 10.19 -21.70 -13.33
C GLY A 115 11.26 -20.62 -13.56
N LEU A 116 11.19 -19.86 -14.67
CA LEU A 116 12.11 -18.77 -14.94
C LEU A 116 11.47 -17.43 -14.59
N ARG A 117 12.26 -16.54 -13.99
CA ARG A 117 11.86 -15.15 -13.73
C ARG A 117 12.87 -14.20 -14.35
N ARG A 118 12.37 -13.06 -14.82
CA ARG A 118 13.17 -11.95 -15.33
C ARG A 118 12.84 -10.70 -14.52
N SER A 119 13.85 -9.86 -14.28
CA SER A 119 13.64 -8.55 -13.69
C SER A 119 13.42 -7.49 -14.77
N VAL A 120 12.35 -6.72 -14.65
CA VAL A 120 12.09 -5.52 -15.44
C VAL A 120 12.42 -4.31 -14.57
N VAL A 121 13.42 -3.54 -14.97
CA VAL A 121 13.80 -2.32 -14.27
C VAL A 121 12.97 -1.15 -14.77
N LYS A 122 12.22 -0.50 -13.87
CA LYS A 122 11.36 0.63 -14.18
C LYS A 122 11.95 1.92 -13.57
N ASP A 123 12.11 2.96 -14.39
CA ASP A 123 12.56 4.28 -13.96
C ASP A 123 11.36 5.13 -13.56
N LEU A 124 11.26 5.47 -12.27
CA LEU A 124 10.13 6.20 -11.71
C LEU A 124 9.99 7.61 -12.30
N ARG A 125 11.09 8.20 -12.79
CA ARG A 125 11.04 9.48 -13.52
C ARG A 125 10.24 9.38 -14.81
N GLN A 126 10.34 8.25 -15.49
CA GLN A 126 9.69 8.01 -16.79
C GLN A 126 8.25 7.53 -16.61
N GLY A 127 8.00 6.69 -15.60
CA GLY A 127 6.67 6.13 -15.31
C GLY A 127 5.58 7.17 -15.12
N MET A 128 5.95 8.35 -14.61
CA MET A 128 5.05 9.47 -14.40
C MET A 128 5.10 10.51 -15.51
N GLY A 129 5.94 10.34 -16.53
CA GLY A 129 6.22 11.35 -17.57
C GLY A 129 5.01 11.74 -18.41
N GLY A 130 4.06 10.83 -18.60
CA GLY A 130 2.83 11.05 -19.38
C GLY A 130 1.60 11.48 -18.58
N ALA A 131 1.67 11.52 -17.24
CA ALA A 131 0.55 11.96 -16.41
C ALA A 131 0.44 13.50 -16.39
N PRO A 132 -0.76 14.06 -16.18
CA PRO A 132 -0.95 15.50 -15.97
C PRO A 132 -0.02 16.05 -14.87
N GLU A 133 0.45 17.28 -15.03
CA GLU A 133 1.40 17.90 -14.08
C GLU A 133 0.85 17.94 -12.65
N GLU A 134 -0.45 18.19 -12.49
CA GLU A 134 -1.13 18.17 -11.18
C GLU A 134 -1.05 16.80 -10.51
N ASP A 135 -1.28 15.71 -11.26
CA ASP A 135 -1.20 14.34 -10.74
C ASP A 135 0.23 13.97 -10.39
N ARG A 136 1.21 14.40 -11.20
CA ARG A 136 2.63 14.19 -10.91
C ARG A 136 3.06 14.90 -9.63
N ASN A 137 2.66 16.16 -9.46
CA ASN A 137 2.97 16.94 -8.28
C ASN A 137 2.29 16.35 -7.04
N PHE A 138 1.03 15.93 -7.17
CA PHE A 138 0.31 15.26 -6.10
C PHE A 138 0.98 13.95 -5.70
N LEU A 139 1.36 13.10 -6.66
CA LEU A 139 2.04 11.84 -6.38
C LEU A 139 3.45 12.06 -5.81
N HIS A 140 4.19 13.07 -6.29
CA HIS A 140 5.48 13.41 -5.72
C HIS A 140 5.34 13.85 -4.26
N GLN A 141 4.40 14.75 -3.97
CA GLN A 141 4.09 15.17 -2.59
C GLN A 141 3.64 13.98 -1.75
N TYR A 142 2.77 13.13 -2.29
CA TYR A 142 2.25 11.97 -1.59
C TYR A 142 3.37 10.97 -1.26
N LEU A 143 4.17 10.55 -2.23
CA LEU A 143 5.28 9.61 -2.03
C LEU A 143 6.40 10.17 -1.13
N THR A 144 6.52 11.49 -1.04
CA THR A 144 7.45 12.15 -0.10
C THR A 144 6.89 12.18 1.33
N LEU A 145 5.57 12.30 1.49
CA LEU A 145 4.91 12.46 2.79
C LEU A 145 4.37 11.16 3.39
N SER A 146 4.03 10.19 2.55
CA SER A 146 3.43 8.92 2.92
C SER A 146 4.40 7.79 2.56
N ARG A 147 4.42 6.75 3.40
CA ARG A 147 5.35 5.65 3.24
C ARG A 147 5.11 4.94 1.90
N CYS A 148 6.20 4.64 1.19
CA CYS A 148 6.29 3.98 -0.10
C CYS A 148 5.96 2.49 -0.04
N ASP A 149 5.01 2.09 0.81
CA ASP A 149 4.63 0.69 1.02
C ASP A 149 4.10 0.06 -0.28
N LEU A 150 3.59 0.87 -1.22
CA LEU A 150 3.18 0.43 -2.57
C LEU A 150 4.31 -0.22 -3.38
N PHE A 151 5.57 0.17 -3.18
CA PHE A 151 6.69 -0.40 -3.95
C PHE A 151 7.03 -1.82 -3.51
N PHE A 152 6.62 -2.22 -2.30
CA PHE A 152 6.97 -3.51 -1.71
C PHE A 152 5.74 -4.42 -1.53
N ALA A 153 4.56 -3.95 -1.93
CA ALA A 153 3.33 -4.72 -1.83
C ALA A 153 3.11 -5.60 -3.07
N ASP A 154 2.54 -6.78 -2.87
CA ASP A 154 2.01 -7.61 -3.96
C ASP A 154 0.61 -7.15 -4.37
N LYS A 155 -0.14 -6.59 -3.40
CA LYS A 155 -1.52 -6.15 -3.56
C LYS A 155 -1.77 -4.87 -2.77
N ALA A 156 -2.68 -4.03 -3.27
CA ALA A 156 -3.10 -2.82 -2.56
C ALA A 156 -4.63 -2.73 -2.40
N VAL A 157 -5.07 -2.13 -1.29
CA VAL A 157 -6.43 -1.60 -1.13
C VAL A 157 -6.34 -0.10 -0.95
N LEU A 158 -6.95 0.66 -1.87
CA LEU A 158 -7.14 2.11 -1.73
C LEU A 158 -8.53 2.35 -1.14
N ILE A 159 -8.60 3.15 -0.08
CA ILE A 159 -9.82 3.47 0.65
C ILE A 159 -9.97 4.98 0.80
N GLU A 160 -11.21 5.47 0.82
CA GLU A 160 -11.46 6.91 0.92
C GLU A 160 -11.13 7.50 2.28
N GLY A 161 -11.44 6.79 3.36
CA GLY A 161 -11.39 7.35 4.71
C GLY A 161 -10.99 6.39 5.82
N THR A 162 -11.01 6.97 7.02
CA THR A 162 -10.60 6.30 8.25
C THR A 162 -11.60 5.22 8.69
N ALA A 163 -12.88 5.30 8.31
CA ALA A 163 -13.87 4.31 8.74
C ALA A 163 -13.58 2.94 8.14
N GLU A 164 -13.38 2.91 6.83
CA GLU A 164 -12.94 1.75 6.07
C GLU A 164 -11.60 1.26 6.61
N ARG A 165 -10.64 2.16 6.89
CA ARG A 165 -9.31 1.79 7.40
C ARG A 165 -9.38 0.98 8.68
N LEU A 166 -10.25 1.39 9.61
CA LEU A 166 -10.39 0.73 10.91
C LEU A 166 -11.12 -0.62 10.79
N LEU A 167 -12.09 -0.73 9.88
CA LEU A 167 -12.93 -1.93 9.74
C LEU A 167 -12.37 -2.96 8.75
N LEU A 168 -11.53 -2.54 7.79
CA LEU A 168 -10.99 -3.39 6.73
C LEU A 168 -10.26 -4.63 7.25
N PRO A 169 -9.42 -4.57 8.31
CA PRO A 169 -8.80 -5.78 8.86
C PRO A 169 -9.82 -6.83 9.32
N ALA A 170 -10.96 -6.40 9.88
CA ALA A 170 -12.03 -7.31 10.28
C ALA A 170 -12.80 -7.85 9.06
N MET A 171 -13.06 -7.00 8.05
CA MET A 171 -13.67 -7.42 6.78
C MET A 171 -12.85 -8.49 6.06
N ILE A 172 -11.52 -8.33 6.02
CA ILE A 172 -10.59 -9.32 5.45
C ILE A 172 -10.71 -10.65 6.19
N ARG A 173 -10.61 -10.66 7.53
CA ARG A 173 -10.73 -11.90 8.32
C ARG A 173 -12.06 -12.62 8.10
N LYS A 174 -13.17 -11.86 8.04
CA LYS A 174 -14.52 -12.42 7.84
C LYS A 174 -14.68 -13.02 6.43
N THR A 175 -14.21 -12.31 5.41
CA THR A 175 -14.27 -12.81 4.01
C THR A 175 -13.36 -14.01 3.77
N ASP A 176 -12.20 -14.05 4.42
CA ASP A 176 -11.29 -15.20 4.45
C ASP A 176 -11.94 -16.42 5.14
N ALA A 177 -12.48 -16.23 6.34
CA ALA A 177 -13.15 -17.30 7.09
C ALA A 177 -14.37 -17.89 6.35
N ALA A 178 -15.08 -17.07 5.55
CA ALA A 178 -16.21 -17.52 4.74
C ALA A 178 -15.79 -18.28 3.47
N ALA A 179 -14.54 -18.14 3.02
CA ALA A 179 -14.02 -18.72 1.78
C ALA A 179 -12.97 -19.82 2.07
N GLN A 180 -13.33 -20.81 2.89
CA GLN A 180 -12.43 -21.92 3.24
C GLN A 180 -12.04 -22.72 1.99
N GLY A 181 -10.74 -22.97 1.81
CA GLY A 181 -10.20 -23.68 0.65
C GLY A 181 -9.90 -22.78 -0.56
N GLU A 182 -10.26 -21.50 -0.51
CA GLU A 182 -9.85 -20.50 -1.50
C GLU A 182 -8.58 -19.75 -1.04
N PRO A 183 -7.90 -19.00 -1.94
CA PRO A 183 -6.79 -18.13 -1.55
C PRO A 183 -7.20 -17.14 -0.46
N GLN A 184 -6.45 -17.12 0.64
CA GLN A 184 -6.69 -16.23 1.78
C GLN A 184 -5.95 -14.91 1.55
N LEU A 185 -6.65 -13.77 1.69
CA LEU A 185 -6.07 -12.45 1.47
C LEU A 185 -5.16 -12.02 2.62
N SER A 186 -5.48 -12.45 3.84
CA SER A 186 -4.69 -12.14 5.06
C SER A 186 -3.26 -12.70 5.04
N SER A 187 -3.00 -13.73 4.23
CA SER A 187 -1.66 -14.31 4.05
C SER A 187 -0.93 -13.80 2.81
N GLN A 188 -1.40 -12.71 2.21
CA GLN A 188 -0.81 -12.10 1.01
C GLN A 188 -0.22 -10.74 1.41
N TYR A 189 0.90 -10.34 0.79
CA TYR A 189 1.58 -9.07 1.07
C TYR A 189 0.72 -7.88 0.59
N LEU A 190 -0.20 -7.47 1.45
CA LEU A 190 -1.21 -6.44 1.20
C LEU A 190 -0.80 -5.12 1.86
N THR A 191 -0.87 -4.03 1.11
CA THR A 191 -0.84 -2.67 1.66
C THR A 191 -2.21 -2.02 1.61
N VAL A 192 -2.52 -1.18 2.59
CA VAL A 192 -3.77 -0.42 2.66
C VAL A 192 -3.45 1.06 2.67
N MET A 193 -4.04 1.80 1.74
CA MET A 193 -3.72 3.19 1.50
C MET A 193 -4.98 4.07 1.62
N GLU A 194 -4.99 4.97 2.60
CA GLU A 194 -6.03 6.00 2.73
C GLU A 194 -5.70 7.16 1.78
N VAL A 195 -6.56 7.39 0.78
CA VAL A 195 -6.39 8.47 -0.21
C VAL A 195 -6.95 9.81 0.24
N GLY A 196 -7.68 9.86 1.35
CA GLY A 196 -8.22 11.11 1.93
C GLY A 196 -9.30 11.74 1.04
N GLY A 197 -10.29 10.95 0.62
CA GLY A 197 -11.39 11.32 -0.28
C GLY A 197 -11.32 10.65 -1.66
N ALA A 198 -12.14 11.11 -2.61
CA ALA A 198 -12.31 10.52 -3.94
C ALA A 198 -11.13 10.74 -4.93
N TYR A 199 -9.88 10.72 -4.44
CA TYR A 199 -8.67 11.02 -5.22
C TYR A 199 -7.90 9.79 -5.70
N ALA A 200 -8.45 8.58 -5.54
CA ALA A 200 -7.79 7.34 -5.96
C ALA A 200 -7.41 7.33 -7.47
N HIS A 201 -8.16 8.05 -8.32
CA HIS A 201 -7.84 8.22 -9.75
C HIS A 201 -6.44 8.79 -10.01
N ARG A 202 -5.92 9.63 -9.12
CA ARG A 202 -4.58 10.20 -9.24
C ARG A 202 -3.48 9.14 -9.16
N PHE A 203 -3.78 7.99 -8.54
CA PHE A 203 -2.85 6.86 -8.43
C PHE A 203 -2.91 5.90 -9.61
N PHE A 204 -3.87 6.03 -10.54
CA PHE A 204 -4.05 5.04 -11.61
C PHE A 204 -2.80 4.88 -12.47
N GLY A 205 -2.13 5.99 -12.79
CA GLY A 205 -0.86 5.97 -13.54
C GLY A 205 0.24 5.22 -12.78
N LEU A 206 0.41 5.51 -11.48
CA LEU A 206 1.40 4.83 -10.64
C LEU A 206 1.09 3.34 -10.48
N LEU A 207 -0.16 2.97 -10.21
CA LEU A 207 -0.58 1.58 -10.04
C LEU A 207 -0.38 0.77 -11.32
N ALA A 208 -0.72 1.34 -12.48
CA ALA A 208 -0.46 0.72 -13.78
C ALA A 208 1.04 0.59 -14.05
N PHE A 209 1.82 1.63 -13.72
CA PHE A 209 3.28 1.60 -13.86
C PHE A 209 3.92 0.53 -12.98
N LEU A 210 3.44 0.33 -11.74
CA LEU A 210 3.92 -0.71 -10.84
C LEU A 210 3.42 -2.11 -11.24
N GLU A 211 2.37 -2.20 -12.07
CA GLU A 211 1.62 -3.44 -12.34
C GLU A 211 1.03 -4.05 -11.06
N LEU A 212 0.64 -3.19 -10.11
CA LEU A 212 0.19 -3.58 -8.79
C LEU A 212 -1.30 -3.95 -8.80
N ARG A 213 -1.63 -5.17 -8.41
CA ARG A 213 -3.04 -5.60 -8.31
C ARG A 213 -3.73 -4.83 -7.19
N THR A 214 -4.78 -4.07 -7.54
CA THR A 214 -5.32 -3.07 -6.61
C THR A 214 -6.84 -3.11 -6.53
N LEU A 215 -7.38 -3.11 -5.33
CA LEU A 215 -8.80 -2.86 -5.06
C LEU A 215 -8.98 -1.40 -4.65
N ILE A 216 -9.93 -0.70 -5.25
CA ILE A 216 -10.28 0.68 -4.90
C ILE A 216 -11.69 0.65 -4.32
N ILE A 217 -11.83 0.98 -3.04
CA ILE A 217 -13.10 1.06 -2.32
C ILE A 217 -13.48 2.54 -2.23
N THR A 218 -14.64 2.90 -2.78
CA THR A 218 -15.06 4.29 -2.96
C THR A 218 -16.57 4.43 -2.82
N ASP A 219 -17.04 5.57 -2.35
CA ASP A 219 -18.46 5.89 -2.20
C ASP A 219 -19.10 6.29 -3.54
N ILE A 220 -20.34 5.89 -3.78
CA ILE A 220 -21.13 6.37 -4.94
C ILE A 220 -21.32 7.87 -4.87
N ASP A 221 -21.59 8.39 -3.67
CA ASP A 221 -21.60 9.83 -3.44
C ASP A 221 -22.64 10.54 -4.35
N SER A 222 -23.85 9.97 -4.41
CA SER A 222 -24.94 10.43 -5.29
C SER A 222 -25.40 11.84 -4.95
N VAL A 223 -25.68 12.61 -6.00
CA VAL A 223 -26.10 14.01 -5.93
C VAL A 223 -27.16 14.34 -7.00
N ALA A 224 -27.99 15.34 -6.71
CA ALA A 224 -28.98 15.90 -7.63
C ALA A 224 -28.83 17.43 -7.74
N PRO A 225 -29.37 18.09 -8.80
CA PRO A 225 -29.41 19.54 -8.92
C PRO A 225 -30.25 20.15 -7.80
N GLY A 226 -29.63 21.01 -6.99
CA GLY A 226 -30.29 21.83 -5.98
C GLY A 226 -30.45 23.28 -6.43
N ALA A 227 -30.85 24.13 -5.47
CA ALA A 227 -31.00 25.55 -5.71
C ALA A 227 -29.67 26.22 -6.11
N LYS A 228 -29.73 27.23 -6.99
CA LYS A 228 -28.59 28.04 -7.45
C LYS A 228 -27.45 27.22 -8.08
N ASN A 229 -27.79 26.16 -8.82
CA ASN A 229 -26.83 25.30 -9.53
C ASN A 229 -25.82 24.56 -8.61
N LYS A 230 -26.14 24.43 -7.31
CA LYS A 230 -25.36 23.62 -6.38
C LYS A 230 -25.86 22.19 -6.40
N ARG A 231 -24.95 21.23 -6.40
CA ARG A 231 -25.26 19.81 -6.22
C ARG A 231 -25.55 19.53 -4.74
N VAL A 232 -26.60 18.75 -4.46
CA VAL A 232 -27.00 18.38 -3.10
C VAL A 232 -26.90 16.86 -2.97
N ALA A 233 -26.39 16.39 -1.83
CA ALA A 233 -26.34 14.97 -1.51
C ALA A 233 -27.75 14.41 -1.39
N VAL A 234 -28.01 13.31 -2.12
CA VAL A 234 -29.29 12.61 -2.13
C VAL A 234 -29.05 11.12 -2.16
N ARG A 235 -30.10 10.33 -1.89
CA ARG A 235 -30.04 8.87 -1.96
C ARG A 235 -29.75 8.40 -3.38
N VAL A 236 -29.23 7.18 -3.53
CA VAL A 236 -28.87 6.62 -4.84
C VAL A 236 -30.06 6.61 -5.81
N ALA A 237 -31.26 6.27 -5.32
CA ALA A 237 -32.49 6.24 -6.11
C ALA A 237 -32.94 7.63 -6.63
N GLU A 238 -32.51 8.71 -5.98
CA GLU A 238 -32.84 10.10 -6.34
C GLU A 238 -31.69 10.80 -7.06
N GLY A 239 -30.51 10.18 -7.09
CA GLY A 239 -29.30 10.76 -7.63
C GLY A 239 -29.30 10.77 -9.15
N THR A 240 -28.98 11.92 -9.73
CA THR A 240 -28.80 12.06 -11.18
C THR A 240 -27.33 12.00 -11.57
N PHE A 241 -26.41 12.29 -10.65
CA PHE A 241 -24.97 12.25 -10.86
C PHE A 241 -24.25 11.68 -9.64
N THR A 242 -23.01 11.22 -9.81
CA THR A 242 -22.06 11.04 -8.70
C THR A 242 -21.23 12.32 -8.50
N SER A 243 -20.89 12.71 -7.25
CA SER A 243 -19.83 13.70 -7.00
C SER A 243 -18.44 13.11 -7.11
N ASN A 244 -18.28 11.80 -6.98
CA ASN A 244 -17.02 11.09 -6.85
C ASN A 244 -16.15 11.21 -8.11
N ALA A 245 -14.96 11.79 -7.96
CA ALA A 245 -14.02 12.00 -9.07
C ALA A 245 -13.33 10.70 -9.53
N CYS A 246 -13.16 9.72 -8.64
CA CYS A 246 -12.62 8.41 -8.97
C CYS A 246 -13.55 7.64 -9.91
N ILE A 247 -14.84 7.57 -9.56
CA ILE A 247 -15.86 6.90 -10.39
C ILE A 247 -15.95 7.55 -11.78
N LYS A 248 -15.96 8.89 -11.84
CA LYS A 248 -15.99 9.63 -13.12
C LYS A 248 -14.79 9.37 -14.00
N SER A 249 -13.60 9.28 -13.40
CA SER A 249 -12.36 9.02 -14.13
C SER A 249 -12.27 7.56 -14.61
N TRP A 250 -12.94 6.64 -13.91
CA TRP A 250 -13.01 5.23 -14.29
C TRP A 250 -14.00 4.99 -15.44
N TYR A 251 -15.14 5.67 -15.42
CA TYR A 251 -16.18 5.57 -16.45
C TYR A 251 -16.21 6.84 -17.30
N GLU A 252 -17.24 7.67 -17.10
CA GLU A 252 -17.47 8.92 -17.80
C GLU A 252 -17.89 10.02 -16.82
N PRO A 253 -17.63 11.31 -17.13
CA PRO A 253 -17.86 12.42 -16.21
C PRO A 253 -19.31 12.59 -15.73
N ASP A 254 -20.28 12.11 -16.51
CA ASP A 254 -21.72 12.24 -16.31
C ASP A 254 -22.42 10.93 -15.93
N VAL A 255 -21.66 9.89 -15.56
CA VAL A 255 -22.23 8.61 -15.13
C VAL A 255 -23.22 8.80 -13.97
N SER A 256 -24.42 8.26 -14.15
CA SER A 256 -25.50 8.33 -13.17
C SER A 256 -25.44 7.15 -12.19
N PRO A 257 -25.96 7.30 -10.96
CA PRO A 257 -26.03 6.19 -10.01
C PRO A 257 -26.80 4.98 -10.55
N ALA A 258 -27.86 5.17 -11.34
CA ALA A 258 -28.57 4.07 -12.00
C ALA A 258 -27.65 3.27 -12.94
N GLN A 259 -26.88 3.96 -13.80
CA GLN A 259 -25.91 3.29 -14.68
C GLN A 259 -24.81 2.56 -13.90
N LEU A 260 -24.41 3.07 -12.72
CA LEU A 260 -23.43 2.39 -11.86
C LEU A 260 -23.97 1.05 -11.34
N LEU A 261 -25.25 0.99 -10.99
CA LEU A 261 -25.88 -0.24 -10.51
C LEU A 261 -25.97 -1.31 -11.61
N ASP A 262 -26.05 -0.89 -12.88
CA ASP A 262 -26.11 -1.79 -14.04
C ASP A 262 -24.72 -2.27 -14.50
N LYS A 263 -23.61 -1.78 -13.90
CA LYS A 263 -22.25 -2.18 -14.30
C LYS A 263 -21.95 -3.63 -13.93
N SER A 264 -21.47 -4.37 -14.93
CA SER A 264 -20.97 -5.74 -14.78
C SER A 264 -19.67 -5.81 -13.95
N THR A 265 -19.28 -7.03 -13.59
CA THR A 265 -18.02 -7.27 -12.86
C THR A 265 -16.80 -6.92 -13.72
N GLU A 266 -16.91 -7.16 -15.02
CA GLU A 266 -15.88 -6.89 -16.03
C GLU A 266 -15.67 -5.39 -16.19
N GLU A 267 -16.74 -4.59 -16.27
CA GLU A 267 -16.66 -3.12 -16.36
C GLU A 267 -16.07 -2.47 -15.10
N LYS A 268 -16.17 -3.15 -13.95
CA LYS A 268 -15.55 -2.72 -12.69
C LYS A 268 -14.05 -3.06 -12.62
N THR A 269 -13.49 -3.75 -13.61
CA THR A 269 -12.10 -4.23 -13.60
C THR A 269 -11.31 -3.69 -14.79
N ASP A 270 -10.16 -3.07 -14.54
CA ASP A 270 -9.28 -2.54 -15.59
C ASP A 270 -7.80 -2.63 -15.19
N GLY A 271 -6.98 -3.21 -16.07
CA GLY A 271 -5.51 -3.23 -15.92
C GLY A 271 -5.03 -3.82 -14.58
N GLY A 272 -5.67 -4.88 -14.08
CA GLY A 272 -5.33 -5.48 -12.79
C GLY A 272 -5.85 -4.72 -11.57
N ARG A 273 -6.68 -3.69 -11.79
CA ARG A 273 -7.34 -2.91 -10.74
C ARG A 273 -8.84 -3.21 -10.76
N ARG A 274 -9.51 -3.10 -9.62
CA ARG A 274 -10.97 -3.21 -9.52
C ARG A 274 -11.54 -2.09 -8.68
N LEU A 275 -12.64 -1.52 -9.16
CA LEU A 275 -13.44 -0.55 -8.44
C LEU A 275 -14.57 -1.26 -7.67
N ALA A 276 -14.70 -0.92 -6.39
CA ALA A 276 -15.76 -1.39 -5.51
C ALA A 276 -16.47 -0.17 -4.91
N TYR A 277 -17.75 -0.06 -5.23
CA TYR A 277 -18.68 0.93 -4.72
C TYR A 277 -20.00 0.24 -4.36
N GLN A 278 -20.84 0.93 -3.61
CA GLN A 278 -22.07 0.38 -3.04
C GLN A 278 -22.94 -0.32 -4.10
N ILE A 279 -23.41 -1.52 -3.75
CA ILE A 279 -24.43 -2.26 -4.50
C ILE A 279 -25.47 -2.76 -3.50
N PRO A 280 -26.70 -3.08 -3.94
CA PRO A 280 -27.69 -3.70 -3.07
C PRO A 280 -27.18 -5.00 -2.44
N GLU A 281 -27.39 -5.15 -1.13
CA GLU A 281 -27.05 -6.38 -0.39
C GLU A 281 -27.83 -7.61 -0.92
N GLN A 282 -29.01 -7.36 -1.50
CA GLN A 282 -29.81 -8.34 -2.24
C GLN A 282 -30.21 -7.72 -3.58
N ASP A 283 -30.23 -8.52 -4.66
CA ASP A 283 -30.56 -8.02 -5.99
C ASP A 283 -31.96 -7.37 -5.99
N GLY A 284 -32.05 -6.13 -6.50
CA GLY A 284 -33.27 -5.32 -6.47
C GLY A 284 -33.58 -4.65 -5.11
N GLY A 285 -32.73 -4.81 -4.11
CA GLY A 285 -32.85 -4.17 -2.79
C GLY A 285 -32.39 -2.71 -2.74
N PRO A 286 -32.44 -2.09 -1.55
CA PRO A 286 -31.99 -0.70 -1.35
C PRO A 286 -30.47 -0.58 -1.59
N CYS A 287 -30.06 0.55 -2.19
CA CYS A 287 -28.64 0.87 -2.36
C CYS A 287 -28.24 2.06 -1.50
N ALA A 288 -27.14 1.88 -0.78
CA ALA A 288 -26.45 2.89 0.00
C ALA A 288 -25.69 3.90 -0.86
N ARG A 289 -25.50 5.10 -0.33
CA ARG A 289 -24.73 6.20 -0.93
C ARG A 289 -23.28 6.22 -0.46
N SER A 290 -23.02 5.92 0.81
CA SER A 290 -21.71 5.97 1.46
C SER A 290 -21.35 4.65 2.14
N PHE A 291 -20.21 4.61 2.81
CA PHE A 291 -19.81 3.44 3.58
C PHE A 291 -20.74 3.17 4.78
N GLU A 292 -21.13 4.22 5.51
CA GLU A 292 -21.88 4.08 6.76
C GLU A 292 -23.29 3.53 6.55
N ASP A 293 -24.03 4.06 5.58
CA ASP A 293 -25.36 3.54 5.24
C ASP A 293 -25.27 2.16 4.58
N ALA A 294 -24.20 1.83 3.85
CA ALA A 294 -23.96 0.48 3.35
C ALA A 294 -23.74 -0.51 4.49
N PHE A 295 -22.97 -0.12 5.51
CA PHE A 295 -22.77 -0.94 6.71
C PHE A 295 -24.08 -1.18 7.45
N ILE A 296 -24.93 -0.16 7.58
CA ILE A 296 -26.25 -0.27 8.20
C ILE A 296 -27.14 -1.23 7.42
N LEU A 297 -27.24 -1.07 6.09
CA LEU A 297 -28.04 -1.95 5.23
C LEU A 297 -27.56 -3.41 5.22
N ALA A 298 -26.26 -3.64 5.37
CA ALA A 298 -25.69 -4.99 5.51
C ALA A 298 -26.04 -5.63 6.88
N ASN A 299 -26.38 -4.82 7.88
CA ASN A 299 -26.52 -5.24 9.27
C ASN A 299 -27.82 -4.74 9.93
N PRO A 300 -29.01 -4.96 9.33
CA PRO A 300 -30.28 -4.47 9.87
C PRO A 300 -30.58 -4.97 11.30
N GLU A 301 -30.02 -6.11 11.70
CA GLU A 301 -30.19 -6.64 13.07
C GLU A 301 -29.46 -5.81 14.13
N LEU A 302 -28.47 -5.00 13.74
CA LEU A 302 -27.71 -4.13 14.63
C LEU A 302 -28.31 -2.72 14.73
N PHE A 303 -29.21 -2.36 13.81
CA PHE A 303 -29.78 -1.03 13.71
C PHE A 303 -31.30 -1.12 13.68
N ASP A 304 -31.95 -0.63 14.75
CA ASP A 304 -33.41 -0.56 14.80
C ASP A 304 -33.91 0.61 13.95
N LEU A 305 -34.05 0.36 12.65
CA LEU A 305 -34.49 1.37 11.67
C LEU A 305 -36.01 1.56 11.66
N GLY A 306 -36.78 0.59 12.17
CA GLY A 306 -38.25 0.58 12.12
C GLY A 306 -38.84 0.23 10.75
N GLU A 307 -40.14 0.47 10.59
CA GLU A 307 -40.89 0.21 9.36
C GLU A 307 -40.80 1.39 8.38
N GLY A 308 -40.46 1.12 7.12
CA GLY A 308 -40.37 2.13 6.07
C GLY A 308 -39.38 1.79 4.96
N ASP A 309 -39.12 2.76 4.09
CA ASP A 309 -38.08 2.65 3.06
C ASP A 309 -36.70 2.56 3.71
N GLN A 310 -36.14 1.35 3.72
CA GLN A 310 -34.87 1.04 4.38
C GLN A 310 -33.70 1.89 3.86
N ALA A 311 -33.71 2.27 2.57
CA ALA A 311 -32.68 3.16 2.03
C ALA A 311 -32.73 4.55 2.66
N THR A 312 -33.94 5.07 2.91
CA THR A 312 -34.12 6.37 3.56
C THR A 312 -33.70 6.32 5.02
N LEU A 313 -34.16 5.31 5.75
CA LEU A 313 -33.87 5.15 7.17
C LEU A 313 -32.37 4.97 7.42
N ALA A 314 -31.69 4.15 6.62
CA ALA A 314 -30.25 3.97 6.72
C ALA A 314 -29.47 5.26 6.39
N TYR A 315 -29.89 5.99 5.36
CA TYR A 315 -29.28 7.27 4.97
C TYR A 315 -29.41 8.34 6.06
N GLU A 316 -30.60 8.47 6.66
CA GLU A 316 -30.85 9.41 7.76
C GLU A 316 -30.07 9.02 9.01
N HIS A 317 -30.09 7.73 9.37
CA HIS A 317 -29.34 7.23 10.52
C HIS A 317 -27.83 7.45 10.36
N ALA A 318 -27.28 7.17 9.17
CA ALA A 318 -25.87 7.41 8.89
C ALA A 318 -25.48 8.89 9.02
N ALA A 319 -26.37 9.82 8.67
CA ALA A 319 -26.12 11.26 8.76
C ALA A 319 -25.98 11.76 10.22
N GLU A 320 -26.56 11.04 11.19
CA GLU A 320 -26.44 11.37 12.61
C GLU A 320 -25.14 10.84 13.24
N GLN A 321 -24.47 9.89 12.57
CA GLN A 321 -23.29 9.21 13.10
C GLN A 321 -22.00 9.96 12.77
N LYS A 322 -21.11 10.08 13.77
CA LYS A 322 -19.73 10.53 13.52
C LYS A 322 -18.91 9.36 12.97
N LYS A 323 -18.42 9.48 11.74
CA LYS A 323 -17.63 8.45 11.04
C LYS A 323 -16.55 7.77 11.90
N SER A 324 -15.78 8.54 12.65
CA SER A 324 -14.70 8.00 13.51
C SER A 324 -15.23 7.21 14.70
N SER A 325 -16.30 7.68 15.35
CA SER A 325 -16.94 6.98 16.48
C SER A 325 -17.60 5.69 16.02
N PHE A 326 -18.34 5.76 14.92
CA PHE A 326 -18.97 4.60 14.27
C PHE A 326 -17.95 3.50 13.96
N ALA A 327 -16.83 3.87 13.34
CA ALA A 327 -15.80 2.92 12.98
C ALA A 327 -15.10 2.29 14.20
N LEU A 328 -14.81 3.07 15.25
CA LEU A 328 -14.19 2.54 16.47
C LEU A 328 -15.11 1.58 17.23
N GLU A 329 -16.40 1.90 17.32
CA GLU A 329 -17.41 1.05 17.95
C GLU A 329 -17.46 -0.33 17.27
N HIS A 330 -17.58 -0.35 15.94
CA HIS A 330 -17.71 -1.60 15.19
C HIS A 330 -16.38 -2.32 14.94
N ALA A 331 -15.24 -1.64 15.09
CA ALA A 331 -13.92 -2.28 14.98
C ALA A 331 -13.49 -2.98 16.29
N ILE A 332 -13.96 -2.49 17.45
CA ILE A 332 -13.46 -2.92 18.76
C ILE A 332 -14.55 -3.51 19.65
N VAL A 333 -15.73 -2.88 19.73
CA VAL A 333 -16.76 -3.21 20.72
C VAL A 333 -17.75 -4.22 20.17
N ASN A 334 -18.33 -3.93 19.00
CA ASN A 334 -19.29 -4.81 18.34
C ASN A 334 -18.68 -5.34 17.04
N THR A 335 -18.11 -6.54 17.09
CA THR A 335 -17.45 -7.18 15.95
C THR A 335 -18.35 -8.18 15.21
N GLU A 336 -19.56 -8.44 15.71
CA GLU A 336 -20.49 -9.41 15.13
C GLU A 336 -21.39 -8.73 14.10
N TRP A 337 -20.79 -8.40 12.95
CA TRP A 337 -21.45 -7.84 11.78
C TRP A 337 -21.00 -8.54 10.50
N ARG A 338 -21.79 -8.36 9.44
CA ARG A 338 -21.56 -8.78 8.05
C ARG A 338 -20.85 -7.68 7.27
N THR A 339 -19.87 -8.10 6.48
CA THR A 339 -19.15 -7.20 5.56
C THR A 339 -20.11 -6.77 4.45
N PRO A 340 -20.21 -5.46 4.12
CA PRO A 340 -21.01 -5.00 2.99
C PRO A 340 -20.66 -5.75 1.71
N ARG A 341 -21.68 -6.17 0.95
CA ARG A 341 -21.53 -7.09 -0.20
C ARG A 341 -20.47 -6.61 -1.20
N TYR A 342 -20.49 -5.32 -1.56
CA TYR A 342 -19.55 -4.76 -2.54
C TYR A 342 -18.08 -4.85 -2.10
N ILE A 343 -17.80 -4.68 -0.79
CA ILE A 343 -16.46 -4.85 -0.23
C ILE A 343 -16.09 -6.32 -0.22
N GLY A 344 -17.02 -7.19 0.20
CA GLY A 344 -16.82 -8.64 0.19
C GLY A 344 -16.42 -9.17 -1.18
N GLU A 345 -17.18 -8.81 -2.22
CA GLU A 345 -16.88 -9.16 -3.62
C GLU A 345 -15.51 -8.62 -4.06
N GLY A 346 -15.21 -7.36 -3.73
CA GLY A 346 -13.92 -6.74 -4.02
C GLY A 346 -12.74 -7.46 -3.38
N LEU A 347 -12.85 -7.82 -2.09
CA LEU A 347 -11.80 -8.52 -1.34
C LEU A 347 -11.58 -9.94 -1.85
N ARG A 348 -12.63 -10.65 -2.28
CA ARG A 348 -12.49 -11.97 -2.91
C ARG A 348 -11.85 -11.91 -4.28
N TRP A 349 -12.23 -10.94 -5.10
CA TRP A 349 -11.53 -10.68 -6.36
C TRP A 349 -10.04 -10.37 -6.15
N LEU A 350 -9.71 -9.62 -5.10
CA LEU A 350 -8.33 -9.28 -4.79
C LEU A 350 -7.54 -10.53 -4.36
N ALA A 351 -8.14 -11.39 -3.52
CA ALA A 351 -7.53 -12.61 -3.03
C ALA A 351 -7.20 -13.61 -4.15
N GLN A 352 -8.10 -13.77 -5.12
CA GLN A 352 -8.02 -14.82 -6.15
C GLN A 352 -6.94 -14.58 -7.20
N GLY A 353 -6.66 -13.34 -7.59
CA GLY A 353 -5.77 -13.10 -8.71
C GLY A 353 -4.33 -12.83 -8.32
N ASN A 354 -3.42 -13.43 -9.09
CA ASN A 354 -1.98 -13.44 -8.83
C ASN A 354 -1.67 -13.87 -7.39
N PRO A 355 -1.93 -15.14 -7.01
CA PRO A 355 -1.44 -15.62 -5.73
C PRO A 355 0.06 -15.42 -5.74
N ALA A 356 0.58 -14.64 -4.79
CA ALA A 356 1.99 -14.72 -4.45
C ALA A 356 2.34 -16.21 -4.30
N PRO A 357 3.54 -16.66 -4.67
CA PRO A 357 3.97 -18.02 -4.35
C PRO A 357 4.00 -18.15 -2.81
N THR A 358 2.87 -18.52 -2.22
CA THR A 358 2.75 -18.81 -0.80
C THR A 358 3.29 -20.20 -0.60
N LEU A 359 4.49 -20.31 -0.04
CA LEU A 359 4.81 -21.47 0.78
C LEU A 359 3.77 -21.46 1.91
N GLY A 360 3.01 -22.55 2.04
CA GLY A 360 2.00 -22.65 3.10
C GLY A 360 2.64 -22.46 4.48
N PRO A 361 1.87 -22.06 5.51
CA PRO A 361 2.41 -21.86 6.86
C PRO A 361 3.20 -23.06 7.38
N ASP A 362 2.79 -24.28 7.03
CA ASP A 362 3.51 -25.52 7.37
C ASP A 362 4.85 -25.67 6.62
N ALA A 363 4.91 -25.20 5.38
CA ALA A 363 6.14 -25.21 4.58
C ALA A 363 7.14 -24.16 5.09
N ILE A 364 6.68 -22.96 5.44
CA ILE A 364 7.50 -21.92 6.07
C ILE A 364 7.99 -22.39 7.45
N ALA A 365 7.12 -23.02 8.25
CA ALA A 365 7.52 -23.58 9.53
C ALA A 365 8.55 -24.71 9.36
N ALA A 366 8.37 -25.59 8.38
CA ALA A 366 9.34 -26.65 8.10
C ALA A 366 10.70 -26.10 7.62
N GLU A 367 10.70 -25.07 6.79
CA GLU A 367 11.90 -24.43 6.26
C GLU A 367 12.65 -23.64 7.36
N LEU A 368 11.92 -22.87 8.19
CA LEU A 368 12.49 -22.21 9.38
C LEU A 368 13.06 -23.22 10.38
N VAL A 369 12.36 -24.34 10.61
CA VAL A 369 12.86 -25.40 11.49
C VAL A 369 14.12 -26.04 10.90
N ALA A 370 14.18 -26.26 9.59
CA ALA A 370 15.36 -26.80 8.92
C ALA A 370 16.56 -25.85 9.01
N GLU A 371 16.38 -24.54 8.75
CA GLU A 371 17.44 -23.54 8.87
C GLU A 371 17.96 -23.40 10.31
N VAL A 372 17.07 -23.48 11.30
CA VAL A 372 17.45 -23.42 12.72
C VAL A 372 18.24 -24.67 13.15
N ILE A 373 17.90 -25.85 12.61
CA ILE A 373 18.62 -27.10 12.88
C ILE A 373 20.02 -27.05 12.24
N ASP A 374 20.12 -26.63 10.98
CA ASP A 374 21.43 -26.49 10.29
C ASP A 374 22.34 -25.47 10.98
N ALA A 375 21.79 -24.35 11.46
CA ALA A 375 22.54 -23.37 12.23
C ALA A 375 23.00 -23.89 13.60
N ALA A 376 22.23 -24.79 14.22
CA ALA A 376 22.59 -25.41 15.50
C ALA A 376 23.65 -26.51 15.33
N ASP A 377 23.60 -27.29 14.26
CA ASP A 377 24.57 -28.35 13.97
C ASP A 377 25.91 -27.77 13.48
N GLY A 378 25.90 -26.67 12.73
CA GLY A 378 27.13 -25.96 12.33
C GLY A 378 27.91 -25.37 13.50
N ALA A 379 27.24 -25.04 14.62
CA ALA A 379 27.87 -24.49 15.82
C ALA A 379 28.53 -25.57 16.72
N GLN A 380 28.26 -26.85 16.50
CA GLN A 380 28.87 -27.95 17.27
C GLN A 380 30.16 -28.51 16.66
N VAL A 381 30.56 -28.08 15.46
CA VAL A 381 31.74 -28.62 14.76
C VAL A 381 33.03 -27.81 15.01
N ASP A 382 32.93 -26.60 15.56
CA ASP A 382 34.09 -25.73 15.87
C ASP A 382 34.40 -25.64 17.39
N GLY A 383 34.24 -26.74 18.13
CA GLY A 383 34.55 -26.86 19.57
C GLY A 383 35.87 -27.57 19.87
#